data_AF-A0A8T6U6Q2-F1
#
_entry.id   AF-A0A8T6U6Q2-F1
#
_cell.length_a   1.000
_cell.length_b   1.000
_cell.length_c   1.000
_cell.angle_alpha   90.00
_cell.angle_beta   90.00
_cell.angle_gamma   90.00
#
_symmetry.space_group_name_H-M   'P 1'
#
loop_
_entity.id
_entity.type
_entity.pdbx_description
1 polymer ?
#
loop_
_entity_poly.entity_id
_entity_poly.type
_entity_poly.pdbx_seq_one_letter_code
_entity_poly.pdbx_strand_id
1 'polypeptide(L)' 'MTDKPSRFRDAALAKRAANQIRKIAPSYPVKICHVCGTHEWTISHYGLRSLLPETVDVIAGPGCPV' A
#
# COMPACT_ATOMS: atom_id res chain seq x y z
N MET A 1 -14.66 -6.61 -23.46
CA MET A 1 -14.79 -6.82 -22.00
C MET A 1 -14.33 -5.54 -21.31
N THR A 2 -15.16 -4.50 -21.31
CA THR A 2 -14.86 -3.25 -20.61
C THR A 2 -15.17 -3.45 -19.14
N ASP A 3 -14.18 -3.96 -18.40
CA ASP A 3 -14.22 -4.05 -16.95
C ASP A 3 -14.30 -2.63 -16.40
N LYS A 4 -15.45 -2.25 -15.86
CA LYS A 4 -15.64 -0.98 -15.17
C LYS A 4 -14.71 -1.02 -13.96
N PRO A 5 -13.72 -0.12 -13.82
CA PRO A 5 -12.81 -0.17 -12.69
C PRO A 5 -13.63 -0.14 -11.41
N SER A 6 -13.43 -1.14 -10.55
CA SER A 6 -14.09 -1.18 -9.25
C SER A 6 -13.84 0.15 -8.54
N ARG A 7 -14.76 0.60 -7.69
CA ARG A 7 -14.61 1.85 -6.92
C ARG A 7 -13.24 1.97 -6.21
N PHE A 8 -12.61 0.84 -5.91
CA PHE A 8 -11.33 0.75 -5.23
C PHE A 8 -10.11 0.82 -6.17
N ARG A 9 -10.31 0.78 -7.49
CA ARG A 9 -9.30 0.94 -8.53
C ARG A 9 -9.34 2.36 -9.14
N ASP A 10 -9.36 3.36 -8.27
CA ASP A 10 -9.42 4.77 -8.65
C ASP A 10 -8.15 5.51 -8.20
N ALA A 11 -7.48 6.18 -9.13
CA ALA A 11 -6.22 6.87 -8.86
C ALA A 11 -6.39 8.11 -7.96
N ALA A 12 -7.53 8.80 -8.05
CA ALA A 12 -7.81 9.95 -7.20
C ALA A 12 -8.06 9.50 -5.75
N LEU A 13 -8.76 8.38 -5.55
CA LEU A 13 -8.94 7.76 -4.24
C LEU A 13 -7.61 7.34 -3.63
N ALA A 14 -6.73 6.69 -4.41
CA ALA A 14 -5.40 6.31 -3.96
C ALA A 14 -4.55 7.52 -3.52
N LYS A 15 -4.54 8.60 -4.32
CA LYS A 15 -3.86 9.85 -3.96
C LYS A 15 -4.42 10.47 -2.68
N ARG A 16 -5.75 10.48 -2.52
CA ARG A 16 -6.40 10.97 -1.30
C ARG A 16 -6.01 10.15 -0.08
N ALA A 17 -5.97 8.82 -0.18
CA ALA A 17 -5.55 7.94 0.89
C ALA A 17 -4.08 8.19 1.29
N ALA A 18 -3.16 8.26 0.31
CA ALA A 18 -1.75 8.55 0.55
C ALA A 18 -1.54 9.92 1.25
N ASN A 19 -2.30 10.94 0.87
CA ASN A 19 -2.28 12.24 1.54
C ASN A 19 -2.77 12.18 2.99
N GLN A 20 -3.77 11.35 3.29
CA GLN A 20 -4.23 11.17 4.67
C GLN A 20 -3.17 10.44 5.51
N ILE A 21 -2.57 9.38 4.97
CA ILE A 21 -1.47 8.66 5.63
C ILE A 21 -0.35 9.63 6.01
N ARG A 22 0.07 10.53 5.10
CA ARG A 22 1.07 11.57 5.39
C ARG A 22 0.70 12.51 6.54
N LYS A 23 -0.59 12.83 6.72
CA LYS A 23 -1.03 13.75 7.79
C LYS A 23 -1.01 13.12 9.18
N ILE A 24 -1.22 11.81 9.26
CA ILE A 24 -1.31 11.07 10.52
C ILE A 24 -0.04 10.27 10.84
N ALA A 25 0.94 10.27 9.93
CA ALA A 25 2.16 9.51 10.08
C ALA A 25 2.92 9.98 11.33
N PRO A 26 3.39 9.06 12.19
CA PRO A 26 4.18 9.41 13.34
C PRO A 26 5.56 9.94 12.94
N SER A 27 6.18 10.68 13.84
CA SER A 27 7.56 11.18 13.68
C SER A 27 8.64 10.10 13.88
N TYR A 28 8.25 8.89 14.30
CA TYR A 28 9.14 7.76 14.51
C TYR A 28 8.91 6.67 13.45
N PRO A 29 9.91 5.84 13.14
CA PRO A 29 9.77 4.76 12.16
C PRO A 29 8.74 3.71 12.58
N VAL A 30 7.83 3.36 11.67
CA VAL A 30 6.83 2.30 11.81
C VAL A 30 6.96 1.33 10.65
N LYS A 31 6.94 0.04 10.97
CA LYS A 31 6.91 -1.04 9.98
C LYS A 31 5.60 -1.80 10.08
N ILE A 32 4.86 -1.85 8.98
CA ILE A 32 3.61 -2.61 8.86
C ILE A 32 3.94 -3.91 8.14
N CYS A 33 3.71 -5.05 8.81
CA CYS A 33 3.93 -6.36 8.22
C CYS A 33 2.64 -6.90 7.59
N HIS A 34 2.70 -7.33 6.33
CA HIS A 34 1.62 -8.09 5.69
C HIS A 34 2.05 -9.55 5.50
N VAL A 35 1.09 -10.47 5.44
CA VAL A 35 1.33 -11.93 5.32
C VAL A 35 0.59 -12.54 4.13
N CYS A 36 0.46 -11.79 3.04
CA CYS A 36 -0.24 -12.26 1.84
C CYS A 36 0.59 -11.98 0.59
N GLY A 37 0.92 -13.01 -0.17
CA GLY A 37 1.65 -12.86 -1.43
C GLY A 37 0.97 -11.89 -2.42
N THR A 38 -0.37 -11.89 -2.50
CA THR A 38 -1.12 -10.97 -3.37
C THR A 38 -1.03 -9.51 -2.93
N HIS A 39 -0.88 -9.24 -1.63
CA HIS A 39 -0.59 -7.89 -1.16
C HIS A 39 0.82 -7.45 -1.56
N GLU A 40 1.84 -8.32 -1.42
CA GLU A 40 3.20 -7.99 -1.87
C GLU A 40 3.22 -7.66 -3.36
N TRP A 41 2.56 -8.49 -4.18
CA TRP A 41 2.44 -8.24 -5.61
C TRP A 41 1.81 -6.88 -5.89
N THR A 42 0.71 -6.54 -5.21
CA THR A 42 0.02 -5.25 -5.39
C THR A 42 0.90 -4.07 -4.98
N ILE A 43 1.58 -4.18 -3.83
CA ILE A 43 2.45 -3.13 -3.30
C ILE A 43 3.60 -2.87 -4.27
N SER A 44 4.24 -3.91 -4.77
CA SER A 44 5.37 -3.81 -5.69
C SER A 44 4.94 -3.37 -7.09
N HIS A 45 3.87 -3.95 -7.64
CA HIS A 45 3.39 -3.65 -8.99
C HIS A 45 2.92 -2.19 -9.15
N TYR A 46 2.27 -1.63 -8.14
CA TYR A 46 1.80 -0.23 -8.17
C TYR A 46 2.75 0.75 -7.46
N GLY A 47 3.93 0.31 -7.01
CA GLY A 47 4.91 1.16 -6.34
C GLY A 47 4.38 1.82 -5.06
N LEU A 48 3.53 1.15 -4.28
CA LEU A 48 2.86 1.77 -3.14
C LEU A 48 3.85 2.25 -2.06
N ARG A 49 5.02 1.61 -1.95
CA ARG A 49 6.09 2.02 -1.02
C ARG A 49 6.57 3.45 -1.27
N SER A 50 6.64 3.89 -2.52
CA SER A 50 7.06 5.27 -2.83
C SER A 50 5.97 6.32 -2.55
N LEU A 51 4.73 5.89 -2.26
CA LEU A 51 3.65 6.79 -1.88
C LEU A 51 3.57 7.02 -0.36
N LEU A 52 4.30 6.23 0.43
CA LEU A 52 4.32 6.31 1.88
C LEU A 52 5.32 7.39 2.37
N PRO A 53 5.09 7.97 3.55
CA PRO A 53 6.08 8.81 4.23
C PRO A 53 7.34 8.00 4.58
N GLU A 54 8.49 8.66 4.70
CA GLU A 54 9.77 8.03 5.08
C GLU A 54 9.72 7.32 6.44
N THR A 55 8.84 7.75 7.34
CA THR A 55 8.65 7.12 8.65
C THR A 55 7.78 5.86 8.61
N VAL A 56 7.21 5.49 7.46
CA VAL A 56 6.29 4.34 7.34
C VAL A 56 6.75 3.41 6.23
N ASP A 57 7.09 2.18 6.60
CA ASP A 57 7.44 1.12 5.66
C ASP A 57 6.45 -0.05 5.74
N VAL A 58 6.29 -0.76 4.62
CA VAL A 58 5.46 -1.96 4.53
C VAL A 58 6.34 -3.15 4.14
N ILE A 59 6.50 -4.07 5.09
CA ILE A 59 7.35 -5.25 4.99
C ILE A 59 6.53 -6.52 4.72
N ALA A 60 7.13 -7.47 4.01
CA ALA A 60 6.55 -8.78 3.75
C ALA A 60 6.94 -9.77 4.87
N GLY A 61 5.95 -10.42 5.46
CA GLY A 61 6.10 -11.60 6.32
C GLY A 61 5.95 -12.91 5.55
N PRO A 62 5.84 -14.06 6.26
CA PRO A 62 5.67 -15.38 5.64
C PRO A 62 4.24 -15.53 5.07
N GLY A 63 4.02 -15.00 3.86
CA GLY A 63 2.70 -14.91 3.24
C GLY A 63 2.46 -15.85 2.05
N CYS A 64 3.38 -16.79 1.81
CA CYS A 64 3.29 -17.76 0.73
C CYS A 64 3.33 -19.17 1.35
N PRO A 65 2.25 -19.96 1.25
CA PRO A 65 2.14 -21.27 1.89
C PRO A 65 2.84 -22.40 1.12
N VAL A 66 3.77 -22.06 0.21
CA VAL A 66 4.45 -22.97 -0.74
C VAL A 66 4.91 -24.28 -0.11
#